data_AF-A0A1S3DRY9-F1
#
_entry.id   AF-A0A1S3DRY9-F1
#
_cell.length_a   1.000
_cell.length_b   1.000
_cell.length_c   1.000
_cell.angle_alpha   90.00
_cell.angle_beta   90.00
_cell.angle_gamma   90.00
#
_symmetry.space_group_name_H-M   'P 1'
#
loop_
_entity.id
_entity.type
_entity.pdbx_description
1 polymer ?
#
loop_
_entity_poly.entity_id
_entity_poly.type
_entity_poly.pdbx_seq_one_letter_code
_entity_poly.pdbx_strand_id
1 'polypeptide(L)' 'MTKCQQMYIHCMNQKLYHLSGADHEDFVSIVCSARNAYEINPNGAQQFKEWLQSIRKSKSCKKDLWQQIQTALQNNSK' A
#
# COMPACT_ATOMS: atom_id res chain seq x y z
N MET A 1 23.06 -19.57 -2.32
CA MET A 1 22.24 -18.42 -1.86
C MET A 1 20.73 -18.55 -2.16
N THR A 2 20.20 -19.75 -2.44
CA THR A 2 18.82 -19.92 -2.98
C THR A 2 17.74 -20.26 -1.94
N LYS A 3 18.12 -20.78 -0.76
CA LYS A 3 17.16 -21.16 0.31
C LYS A 3 16.56 -19.96 1.04
N CYS A 4 17.32 -18.86 1.19
CA CYS A 4 16.83 -17.65 1.85
C CYS A 4 15.71 -16.97 1.04
N GLN A 5 15.78 -16.99 -0.29
CA GLN A 5 14.73 -16.45 -1.15
C GLN A 5 13.42 -17.24 -1.04
N GLN A 6 13.49 -18.56 -0.94
CA GLN A 6 12.27 -19.37 -0.78
C GLN A 6 11.63 -19.18 0.60
N MET A 7 12.43 -19.05 1.67
CA MET A 7 11.90 -18.69 2.99
C MET A 7 11.29 -17.29 3.00
N TYR A 8 11.91 -16.33 2.29
CA TYR A 8 11.39 -14.97 2.15
C TYR A 8 10.02 -14.95 1.44
N ILE A 9 9.88 -15.70 0.34
CA ILE A 9 8.63 -15.82 -0.41
C ILE A 9 7.56 -16.54 0.42
N HIS A 10 7.94 -17.57 1.17
CA HIS A 10 7.00 -18.30 2.03
C HIS A 10 6.51 -17.43 3.20
N CYS A 11 7.41 -16.67 3.82
CA CYS A 11 7.10 -15.70 4.88
C CYS A 11 6.21 -14.56 4.37
N MET A 12 6.48 -14.04 3.16
CA MET A 12 5.67 -13.02 2.51
C MET A 12 4.24 -13.52 2.24
N ASN A 13 4.08 -14.74 1.72
CA ASN A 13 2.76 -15.33 1.52
C ASN A 13 2.03 -15.56 2.85
N GLN A 14 2.71 -16.03 3.89
CA GLN A 14 2.10 -16.26 5.20
C GLN A 14 1.59 -14.97 5.86
N LYS A 15 2.29 -13.84 5.70
CA LYS A 15 1.79 -12.51 6.13
C LYS A 15 0.60 -12.03 5.28
N LEU A 16 0.62 -12.28 3.97
CA LEU A 16 -0.44 -11.83 3.05
C LEU A 16 -1.83 -12.47 3.32
N TYR A 17 -1.87 -13.68 3.87
CA TYR A 17 -3.13 -14.37 4.19
C TYR A 17 -3.64 -14.09 5.61
N HIS A 18 -2.81 -13.49 6.47
CA HIS A 18 -3.11 -13.16 7.87
C HIS A 18 -3.27 -11.66 8.09
N LEU A 19 -3.81 -10.92 7.10
CA LEU A 19 -4.11 -9.50 7.21
C LEU A 19 -5.14 -9.26 8.32
N SER A 20 -4.63 -9.13 9.54
CA SER A 20 -5.34 -8.70 10.74
C SER A 20 -5.27 -7.17 10.78
N GLY A 21 -5.97 -6.52 11.70
CA GLY A 21 -6.01 -5.05 11.77
C GLY A 21 -4.63 -4.35 11.77
N ALA A 22 -3.56 -5.06 12.13
CA ALA A 22 -2.17 -4.59 12.11
C ALA A 22 -1.61 -4.31 10.70
N ASP A 23 -2.05 -5.04 9.67
CA ASP A 23 -1.52 -4.88 8.31
C ASP A 23 -2.11 -3.68 7.56
N HIS A 24 -3.11 -3.02 8.14
CA HIS A 24 -3.66 -1.77 7.62
C HIS A 24 -2.65 -0.61 7.74
N GLU A 25 -1.91 -0.53 8.85
CA GLU A 25 -0.91 0.53 9.06
C GLU A 25 0.29 0.37 8.10
N ASP A 26 0.77 -0.86 7.91
CA ASP A 26 1.79 -1.18 6.92
C ASP A 26 1.34 -0.82 5.50
N PHE A 27 0.09 -1.16 5.14
CA PHE A 27 -0.45 -0.80 3.83
C PHE A 27 -0.56 0.71 3.63
N VAL A 28 -1.01 1.46 4.65
CA VAL A 28 -1.07 2.92 4.63
C VAL A 28 0.33 3.53 4.43
N SER A 29 1.34 3.01 5.13
CA SER A 29 2.75 3.42 4.98
C SER A 29 3.29 3.18 3.57
N ILE A 30 2.95 2.04 2.97
CA ILE A 30 3.29 1.71 1.57
C ILE A 30 2.63 2.71 0.61
N VAL A 31 1.35 3.05 0.80
CA VAL A 31 0.64 4.02 -0.05
C VAL A 31 1.27 5.42 0.03
N CYS A 32 1.66 5.87 1.23
CA CYS A 32 2.40 7.13 1.41
C CYS A 32 3.77 7.09 0.71
N SER A 33 4.52 6.00 0.87
CA SER A 33 5.83 5.84 0.22
C SER A 33 5.71 5.81 -1.31
N ALA A 34 4.68 5.12 -1.82
CA ALA A 34 4.36 5.11 -3.24
C ALA A 34 4.07 6.51 -3.76
N ARG A 35 3.30 7.34 -3.03
CA ARG A 35 3.04 8.74 -3.41
C ARG A 35 4.35 9.48 -3.71
N ASN A 36 5.29 9.44 -2.77
CA ASN A 36 6.58 10.12 -2.92
C ASN A 36 7.38 9.59 -4.12
N ALA A 37 7.34 8.28 -4.35
CA ALA A 37 7.99 7.66 -5.52
C ALA A 37 7.35 8.09 -6.85
N TYR A 38 6.02 8.22 -6.89
CA TYR A 38 5.29 8.72 -8.06
C TYR A 38 5.53 10.21 -8.28
N GLU A 39 5.71 11.03 -7.24
CA GLU A 39 5.98 12.47 -7.38
C GLU A 39 7.30 12.78 -8.09
N ILE A 40 8.28 11.86 -8.07
CA ILE A 40 9.55 12.00 -8.80
C ILE A 40 9.34 11.92 -10.32
N ASN A 41 8.29 11.22 -10.77
CA ASN A 41 8.01 11.02 -12.18
C ASN A 41 7.11 12.15 -12.72
N PRO A 42 7.40 12.70 -13.92
CA PRO A 42 6.62 13.80 -14.51
C PRO A 42 5.15 13.45 -14.80
N ASN A 43 4.80 12.17 -14.89
CA ASN A 43 3.41 11.68 -15.03
C ASN A 43 2.90 10.95 -13.78
N GLY A 44 3.69 10.87 -12.71
CA GLY A 44 3.37 9.99 -11.60
C GLY A 44 2.18 10.47 -10.77
N ALA A 45 1.86 11.77 -10.75
CA ALA A 45 0.63 12.27 -10.12
C ALA A 45 -0.64 11.67 -10.73
N GLN A 46 -0.67 11.46 -12.06
CA GLN A 46 -1.79 10.81 -12.74
C GLN A 46 -1.80 9.29 -12.47
N GLN A 47 -0.64 8.64 -12.58
CA GLN A 47 -0.49 7.21 -12.32
C GLN A 47 -0.87 6.84 -10.88
N PHE A 48 -0.50 7.67 -9.91
CA PHE A 48 -0.85 7.50 -8.51
C PHE A 48 -2.37 7.59 -8.28
N LYS A 49 -3.06 8.51 -8.95
CA LYS A 49 -4.52 8.62 -8.88
C LYS A 49 -5.21 7.37 -9.45
N GLU A 50 -4.72 6.84 -10.57
CA GLU A 50 -5.25 5.63 -11.20
C GLU A 50 -5.03 4.38 -10.32
N TRP A 51 -3.85 4.29 -9.71
CA TRP A 51 -3.52 3.25 -8.75
C TRP A 51 -4.41 3.32 -7.49
N LEU A 52 -4.59 4.52 -6.92
CA LEU A 52 -5.50 4.76 -5.79
C LEU A 52 -6.95 4.35 -6.12
N GLN A 53 -7.43 4.67 -7.31
CA GLN A 53 -8.78 4.25 -7.73
C GLN A 53 -8.89 2.72 -7.82
N SER A 54 -7.85 2.04 -8.29
CA SER A 54 -7.80 0.57 -8.34
C SER A 54 -7.83 -0.04 -6.93
N ILE A 55 -7.09 0.55 -5.98
CA ILE A 55 -7.15 0.16 -4.56
C ILE A 55 -8.56 0.34 -4.02
N ARG A 56 -9.19 1.51 -4.21
CA ARG A 56 -10.54 1.79 -3.71
C ARG A 56 -11.60 0.80 -4.22
N LYS A 57 -11.44 0.33 -5.46
CA LYS A 57 -12.35 -0.66 -6.07
C LYS A 57 -12.07 -2.10 -5.63
N SER A 58 -10.94 -2.36 -4.97
CA SER A 58 -10.58 -3.69 -4.48
C SER A 58 -11.49 -4.11 -3.34
N LYS A 59 -11.92 -5.38 -3.36
CA LYS A 59 -12.77 -5.98 -2.30
C LYS A 59 -12.09 -5.98 -0.93
N SER A 60 -10.75 -5.94 -0.90
CA SER A 60 -9.96 -5.89 0.33
C SER A 60 -9.91 -4.47 0.93
N CYS A 61 -10.17 -3.43 0.13
CA CYS A 61 -10.16 -2.04 0.60
C CYS A 61 -11.49 -1.69 1.27
N LYS A 62 -11.60 -2.07 2.54
CA LYS A 62 -12.76 -1.72 3.38
C LYS A 62 -12.83 -0.21 3.62
N LYS A 63 -14.03 0.29 3.93
CA LYS A 63 -14.29 1.71 4.19
C LYS A 63 -13.34 2.32 5.23
N ASP A 64 -13.08 1.58 6.29
CA ASP A 64 -12.16 1.98 7.36
C ASP A 64 -10.72 2.16 6.86
N LEU A 65 -10.17 1.15 6.18
CA LEU A 65 -8.84 1.21 5.55
C LEU A 65 -8.75 2.37 4.55
N TRP A 66 -9.79 2.58 3.74
CA TRP A 66 -9.82 3.69 2.79
C TRP A 66 -9.79 5.05 3.50
N GLN A 67 -10.53 5.23 4.60
CA GLN A 67 -10.45 6.45 5.42
C GLN A 67 -9.05 6.65 5.99
N GLN A 68 -8.41 5.61 6.52
CA GLN A 68 -7.04 5.69 7.03
C GLN A 68 -6.04 6.14 5.95
N ILE A 69 -6.14 5.57 4.73
CA ILE A 69 -5.32 5.98 3.58
C ILE A 69 -5.53 7.46 3.24
N GLN A 70 -6.79 7.91 3.16
CA GLN A 70 -7.10 9.31 2.84
C GLN A 70 -6.54 10.26 3.90
N THR A 71 -6.73 9.94 5.19
CA THR A 71 -6.20 10.74 6.31
C THR A 71 -4.68 10.79 6.29
N ALA A 72 -4.02 9.64 6.08
CA ALA A 72 -2.56 9.59 6.02
C ALA A 72 -2.01 10.39 4.84
N LEU A 73 -2.63 10.32 3.66
CA LEU A 73 -2.23 11.10 2.48
C LEU A 73 -2.42 12.61 2.70
N GLN A 74 -3.49 13.03 3.39
CA GLN A 74 -3.68 14.44 3.76
C GLN A 74 -2.64 14.92 4.77
N ASN A 75 -2.31 14.10 5.77
CA ASN A 75 -1.32 14.44 6.79
C ASN A 75 0.12 14.46 6.24
N ASN A 76 0.45 13.60 5.26
CA ASN A 76 1.75 13.59 4.56
C ASN A 76 1.90 14.72 3.53
N SER A 77 0.93 15.63 3.40
CA SER A 77 1.00 16.76 2.46
C SER A 77 1.62 18.03 3.07
N LYS A 78 2.35 17.90 4.19
CA LYS A 78 3.04 18.99 4.88
C LYS A 78 4.55 18.78 4.91
#